data_AF-A0A973L0B3-F1
#
_entry.id   AF-A0A973L0B3-F1
#
_cell.length_a   1.000
_cell.length_b   1.000
_cell.length_c   1.000
_cell.angle_alpha   90.00
_cell.angle_beta   90.00
_cell.angle_gamma   90.00
#
_symmetry.space_group_name_H-M   'P 1'
#
loop_
_entity.id
_entity.type
_entity.pdbx_description
1 polymer ?
#
loop_
_entity_poly.entity_id
_entity_poly.type
_entity_poly.pdbx_seq_one_letter_code
_entity_poly.pdbx_strand_id
1 'polypeptide(L)'
;MTTVRGYLHPKTATGTSSLIPSPPWRYSGDLLTVEYRTDPARVRELLPEPLELADEDPGAVALIWADWQSCSASGAELLDPVLSQYKEAFAVVRCRYRGQTYSRCVYIWVDKDFAIARGLHQGYPKKLGS
;
A
#
# COMPACT_ATOMS: atom_id res chain seq x y z
N MET A 1 -15.25 -27.77 19.81
CA MET A 1 -14.08 -27.07 19.21
C MET A 1 -14.32 -25.57 19.33
N THR A 2 -13.37 -24.81 19.86
CA THR A 2 -13.47 -23.35 19.96
C THR A 2 -13.28 -22.73 18.58
N THR A 3 -14.23 -21.92 18.12
CA THR A 3 -14.10 -21.23 16.83
C THR A 3 -13.22 -19.98 16.99
N VAL A 4 -12.27 -19.79 16.07
CA VAL A 4 -11.41 -18.60 16.03
C VAL A 4 -11.88 -17.62 14.96
N ARG A 5 -11.76 -16.33 15.24
CA ARG A 5 -12.20 -15.20 14.40
C ARG A 5 -11.06 -14.19 14.24
N GLY A 6 -11.20 -13.29 13.28
CA GLY A 6 -10.18 -12.30 12.92
C GLY A 6 -9.90 -12.30 11.42
N TYR A 7 -9.58 -11.14 10.87
CA TYR A 7 -9.33 -10.98 9.44
C TYR A 7 -7.94 -11.52 9.07
N LEU A 8 -6.92 -11.04 9.78
CA LEU A 8 -5.54 -11.52 9.68
C LEU A 8 -5.12 -12.22 10.98
N HIS A 9 -3.91 -12.78 10.99
CA HIS A 9 -3.34 -13.42 12.16
C HIS A 9 -2.97 -12.40 13.26
N PRO A 10 -2.92 -12.85 14.53
CA PRO A 10 -3.48 -14.12 15.04
C PRO A 10 -5.01 -14.09 15.15
N LYS A 11 -5.65 -15.22 14.84
CA LYS A 11 -7.10 -15.41 15.03
C LYS A 11 -7.37 -15.97 16.43
N THR A 12 -8.31 -15.37 17.15
CA THR A 12 -8.64 -15.74 18.54
C THR A 12 -10.16 -15.87 18.71
N ALA A 13 -10.62 -16.34 19.88
CA ALA A 13 -12.05 -16.51 20.13
C ALA A 13 -12.85 -15.19 20.00
N THR A 14 -12.25 -14.06 20.39
CA THR A 14 -12.84 -12.72 20.28
C THR A 14 -12.53 -12.04 18.95
N GLY A 15 -11.42 -12.41 18.29
CA GLY A 15 -10.93 -11.76 17.07
C GLY A 15 -10.26 -10.40 17.28
N THR A 16 -10.20 -9.92 18.52
CA THR A 16 -9.61 -8.61 18.87
C THR A 16 -8.10 -8.57 18.75
N SER A 17 -7.44 -9.73 18.66
CA SER A 17 -5.98 -9.84 18.47
C SER A 17 -5.55 -9.80 17.01
N SER A 18 -6.49 -9.76 16.06
CA SER A 18 -6.18 -9.63 14.63
C SER A 18 -5.45 -8.31 14.39
N LEU A 19 -4.29 -8.35 13.72
CA LEU A 19 -3.47 -7.15 13.46
C LEU A 19 -4.22 -6.08 12.67
N ILE A 20 -5.14 -6.50 11.79
CA ILE A 20 -5.94 -5.59 10.96
C ILE A 20 -7.43 -5.99 11.02
N PRO A 21 -8.36 -5.02 10.96
CA PRO A 21 -9.80 -5.28 10.87
C PRO A 21 -10.18 -5.69 9.43
N SER A 22 -11.39 -6.27 9.27
CA SER A 22 -11.94 -6.52 7.94
C SER A 22 -12.15 -5.22 7.15
N PRO A 23 -11.99 -5.22 5.81
CA PRO A 23 -12.32 -4.09 4.95
C PRO A 23 -13.85 -3.82 4.94
N PRO A 24 -14.30 -2.64 4.47
CA PRO A 24 -13.51 -1.57 3.86
C PRO A 24 -12.69 -0.76 4.87
N TRP A 25 -11.55 -0.24 4.39
CA TRP A 25 -10.70 0.68 5.11
C TRP A 25 -10.79 2.08 4.48
N ARG A 26 -10.87 3.11 5.31
CA ARG A 26 -10.91 4.51 4.90
C ARG A 26 -9.55 5.15 5.17
N TYR A 27 -9.11 6.01 4.26
CA TYR A 27 -7.80 6.67 4.32
C TYR A 27 -7.98 8.17 4.09
N SER A 28 -7.29 8.97 4.91
CA SER A 28 -7.16 10.42 4.78
C SER A 28 -5.71 10.77 5.02
N GLY A 29 -5.10 11.60 4.19
CA GLY A 29 -3.69 11.93 4.35
C GLY A 29 -3.24 13.12 3.54
N ASP A 30 -2.09 13.65 3.96
CA ASP A 30 -1.36 14.73 3.29
C ASP A 30 -0.23 14.13 2.47
N LEU A 31 -0.09 14.54 1.21
CA LEU A 31 0.84 13.94 0.26
C LEU A 31 1.82 14.98 -0.31
N LEU A 32 3.09 14.62 -0.36
CA LEU A 32 4.12 15.28 -1.16
C LEU A 32 4.54 14.36 -2.30
N THR A 33 4.40 14.82 -3.54
CA THR A 33 4.76 14.05 -4.74
C THR A 33 5.85 14.76 -5.52
N VAL A 34 6.88 14.02 -5.90
CA VAL A 34 7.95 14.46 -6.79
C VAL A 34 8.01 13.53 -8.00
N GLU A 35 7.88 14.09 -9.19
CA GLU A 35 8.03 13.35 -10.45
C GLU A 35 9.43 13.52 -11.03
N TYR A 36 10.01 12.44 -11.53
CA TYR A 36 11.26 12.46 -12.28
C TYR A 36 11.23 11.47 -13.45
N ARG A 37 12.22 11.59 -14.34
CA ARG A 37 12.38 10.69 -15.48
C ARG A 37 13.66 9.88 -15.31
N THR A 38 13.57 8.60 -15.62
CA THR A 38 14.70 7.65 -15.63
C THR A 38 14.77 6.91 -16.96
N ASP A 39 15.81 6.10 -17.15
CA ASP A 39 15.93 5.21 -18.30
C ASP A 39 14.76 4.21 -18.35
N PRO A 40 13.95 4.19 -19.44
CA PRO A 40 12.84 3.25 -19.60
C PRO A 40 13.23 1.77 -19.44
N ALA A 41 14.49 1.41 -19.74
CA ALA A 41 14.96 0.04 -19.52
C ALA A 41 15.00 -0.33 -18.02
N ARG A 42 15.26 0.63 -17.12
CA ARG A 42 15.20 0.40 -15.67
C ARG A 42 13.76 0.22 -15.19
N VAL A 43 12.80 0.94 -15.79
CA VAL A 43 11.37 0.74 -15.51
C VAL A 43 10.93 -0.65 -15.97
N ARG A 44 11.36 -1.08 -17.15
CA ARG A 44 11.05 -2.41 -17.72
C ARG A 44 11.43 -3.56 -16.79
N GLU A 45 12.58 -3.50 -16.12
CA GLU A 45 13.03 -4.53 -15.18
C GLU A 45 12.08 -4.72 -13.97
N LEU A 46 11.29 -3.70 -13.61
CA LEU A 46 10.39 -3.72 -12.45
C LEU A 46 8.97 -4.20 -12.78
N LEU A 47 8.69 -4.43 -14.05
CA LEU A 47 7.38 -4.80 -14.55
C LEU A 47 7.34 -6.33 -14.79
N PRO A 48 6.63 -7.11 -13.97
CA PRO A 48 6.42 -8.53 -14.22
C PRO A 48 5.44 -8.74 -15.38
N GLU A 49 5.47 -9.90 -16.00
CA GLU A 49 4.40 -10.32 -16.92
C GLU A 49 3.04 -10.29 -16.20
N PRO A 50 1.95 -9.84 -16.85
CA PRO A 50 1.83 -9.37 -18.25
C PRO A 50 1.89 -7.84 -18.40
N LEU A 51 2.63 -7.12 -17.55
CA LEU A 51 2.70 -5.66 -17.60
C LEU A 51 3.73 -5.18 -18.62
N GLU A 52 3.34 -4.27 -19.50
CA GLU A 52 4.18 -3.69 -20.54
C GLU A 52 4.59 -2.26 -20.17
N LEU A 53 5.59 -1.70 -20.86
CA LEU A 53 5.89 -0.26 -20.70
C LEU A 53 4.66 0.55 -21.13
N ALA A 54 4.46 1.69 -20.49
CA ALA A 54 3.44 2.65 -20.95
C ALA A 54 3.85 3.22 -22.32
N ASP A 55 2.86 3.52 -23.16
CA ASP A 55 3.14 4.06 -24.50
C ASP A 55 3.68 5.50 -24.42
N GLU A 56 3.23 6.27 -23.43
CA GLU A 56 3.66 7.65 -23.17
C GLU A 56 4.53 7.77 -21.91
N ASP A 57 5.65 8.49 -22.04
CA ASP A 57 6.62 8.76 -20.96
C ASP A 57 7.01 7.48 -20.15
N PRO A 58 7.53 6.42 -20.80
CA PRO A 58 7.79 5.12 -20.16
C PRO A 58 8.89 5.17 -19.09
N GLY A 59 9.64 6.28 -19.02
CA GLY A 59 10.63 6.55 -17.98
C GLY A 59 10.08 7.33 -16.78
N ALA A 60 8.78 7.66 -16.76
CA ALA A 60 8.17 8.44 -15.69
C ALA A 60 8.10 7.65 -14.39
N VAL A 61 8.58 8.27 -13.32
CA VAL A 61 8.47 7.78 -11.95
C VAL A 61 7.94 8.90 -11.08
N ALA A 62 7.02 8.56 -10.18
CA ALA A 62 6.64 9.44 -9.07
C ALA A 62 7.10 8.82 -7.76
N LEU A 63 7.76 9.64 -6.93
CA LEU A 63 8.05 9.35 -5.54
C LEU A 63 7.08 10.15 -4.67
N ILE A 64 6.37 9.45 -3.78
CA ILE A 64 5.31 10.00 -2.96
C ILE A 64 5.65 9.76 -1.49
N TRP A 65 5.51 10.78 -0.67
CA TRP A 65 5.48 10.70 0.78
C TRP A 65 4.09 11.07 1.27
N ALA A 66 3.57 10.30 2.22
CA ALA A 66 2.24 10.49 2.73
C ALA A 66 2.20 10.32 4.25
N ASP A 67 1.55 11.27 4.91
CA ASP A 67 1.15 11.16 6.31
C ASP A 67 -0.30 10.70 6.33
N TRP A 68 -0.53 9.43 6.68
CA TRP A 68 -1.84 8.80 6.63
C TRP A 68 -2.48 8.71 8.01
N GLN A 69 -3.80 8.90 8.03
CA GLN A 69 -4.71 8.39 9.05
C GLN A 69 -5.74 7.46 8.40
N SER A 70 -5.99 6.31 9.02
CA SER A 70 -6.82 5.25 8.47
C SER A 70 -7.69 4.56 9.53
N CYS A 71 -8.84 4.05 9.12
CA CYS A 71 -9.74 3.32 10.01
C CYS A 71 -10.58 2.27 9.27
N SER A 72 -11.19 1.36 10.03
CA SER A 72 -12.21 0.45 9.52
C SER A 72 -13.54 1.17 9.30
N ALA A 73 -14.56 0.45 8.81
CA ALA A 73 -15.91 0.97 8.70
C ALA A 73 -16.50 1.51 10.02
N SER A 74 -16.03 0.99 11.18
CA SER A 74 -16.47 1.44 12.50
C SER A 74 -15.91 2.81 12.91
N GLY A 75 -14.75 3.20 12.36
CA GLY A 75 -14.02 4.40 12.77
C GLY A 75 -13.36 4.32 14.15
N ALA A 76 -13.43 3.19 14.86
CA ALA A 76 -12.93 3.07 16.23
C ALA A 76 -11.43 3.38 16.35
N GLU A 77 -10.64 3.04 15.32
CA GLU A 77 -9.20 3.28 15.29
C GLU A 77 -8.84 4.78 15.32
N LEU A 78 -9.75 5.67 14.90
CA LEU A 78 -9.50 7.12 14.90
C LEU A 78 -9.34 7.70 16.32
N LEU A 79 -9.80 6.97 17.34
CA LEU A 79 -9.64 7.37 18.74
C LEU A 79 -8.27 6.98 19.31
N ASP A 80 -7.50 6.14 18.61
CA ASP A 80 -6.14 5.75 18.98
C ASP A 80 -5.17 5.98 17.80
N PRO A 81 -4.39 7.08 17.82
CA PRO A 81 -3.47 7.40 16.73
C PRO A 81 -2.40 6.31 16.51
N VAL A 82 -2.07 5.50 17.54
CA VAL A 82 -1.11 4.39 17.39
C VAL A 82 -1.62 3.33 16.42
N LEU A 83 -2.94 3.15 16.34
CA LEU A 83 -3.61 2.15 15.50
C LEU A 83 -4.13 2.71 14.17
N SER A 84 -4.21 4.03 14.04
CA SER A 84 -4.79 4.68 12.86
C SER A 84 -3.77 5.46 12.01
N GLN A 85 -2.68 5.96 12.59
CA GLN A 85 -1.72 6.83 11.89
C GLN A 85 -0.43 6.10 11.50
N TYR A 86 0.03 6.34 10.28
CA TYR A 86 1.30 5.82 9.76
C TYR A 86 1.85 6.76 8.69
N LYS A 87 3.17 6.77 8.52
CA LYS A 87 3.86 7.43 7.42
C LYS A 87 4.16 6.43 6.32
N GLU A 88 4.18 6.90 5.08
CA GLU A 88 4.42 6.07 3.90
C GLU A 88 5.29 6.80 2.89
N ALA A 89 6.23 6.09 2.29
CA ALA A 89 7.00 6.55 1.15
C ALA A 89 6.98 5.48 0.05
N PHE A 90 6.64 5.84 -1.18
CA PHE A 90 6.52 4.87 -2.27
C PHE A 90 6.86 5.43 -3.65
N ALA A 91 7.32 4.51 -4.50
CA ALA A 91 7.66 4.76 -5.89
C ALA A 91 6.64 4.09 -6.80
N VAL A 92 6.06 4.84 -7.73
CA VAL A 92 5.19 4.31 -8.78
C VAL A 92 5.77 4.58 -10.15
N VAL A 93 5.58 3.63 -11.06
CA VAL A 93 5.90 3.76 -12.48
C VAL A 93 4.63 3.56 -13.31
N ARG A 94 4.58 4.15 -14.51
CA ARG A 94 3.50 3.88 -15.46
C ARG A 94 3.74 2.53 -16.14
N CYS A 95 2.66 1.78 -16.38
CA CYS A 95 2.69 0.55 -17.15
C CYS A 95 1.42 0.39 -17.98
N ARG A 96 1.46 -0.49 -18.97
CA ARG A 96 0.28 -0.88 -19.74
C ARG A 96 -0.13 -2.31 -19.39
N TYR A 97 -1.43 -2.53 -19.22
CA TYR A 97 -2.02 -3.85 -19.06
C TYR A 97 -3.26 -3.93 -19.94
N ARG A 98 -3.28 -4.89 -20.88
CA ARG A 98 -4.43 -5.10 -21.80
C ARG A 98 -4.89 -3.82 -22.52
N GLY A 99 -3.93 -3.06 -23.04
CA GLY A 99 -4.19 -1.81 -23.77
C GLY A 99 -4.50 -0.60 -22.90
N GLN A 100 -4.54 -0.73 -21.57
CA GLN A 100 -4.86 0.36 -20.65
C GLN A 100 -3.65 0.76 -19.80
N THR A 101 -3.44 2.07 -19.64
CA THR A 101 -2.39 2.62 -18.77
C THR A 101 -2.80 2.55 -17.30
N TYR A 102 -1.89 2.08 -16.45
CA TYR A 102 -2.00 2.00 -15.00
C TYR A 102 -0.73 2.55 -14.33
N SER A 103 -0.79 2.70 -13.01
CA SER A 103 0.39 2.93 -12.16
C SER A 103 0.68 1.68 -11.35
N ARG A 104 1.94 1.25 -11.35
CA ARG A 104 2.42 0.11 -10.55
C ARG A 104 3.33 0.63 -9.43
N CYS A 105 2.99 0.33 -8.19
CA CYS A 105 3.86 0.61 -7.04
C CYS A 105 5.02 -0.38 -6.96
N VAL A 106 6.23 0.08 -7.26
CA VAL A 106 7.44 -0.77 -7.39
C VAL A 106 8.19 -0.93 -6.07
N TYR A 107 8.19 0.09 -5.23
CA TYR A 107 8.75 0.04 -3.89
C TYR A 107 7.92 0.89 -2.94
N ILE A 108 7.79 0.45 -1.70
CA ILE A 108 6.99 1.13 -0.70
C ILE A 108 7.46 0.78 0.70
N TRP A 109 7.54 1.79 1.55
CA TRP A 109 7.95 1.71 2.94
C TRP A 109 6.92 2.41 3.83
N VAL A 110 6.68 1.85 5.00
CA VAL A 110 5.82 2.41 6.04
C VAL A 110 6.46 2.23 7.41
N ASP A 111 6.03 3.02 8.38
CA ASP A 111 6.55 2.98 9.75
C ASP A 111 5.68 2.17 10.73
N LYS A 112 4.55 1.60 10.26
CA LYS A 112 3.63 0.77 11.06
C LYS A 112 3.39 -0.63 10.48
N ASP A 113 3.34 -1.61 11.35
CA ASP A 113 3.09 -3.02 11.07
C ASP A 113 1.70 -3.30 10.48
N PHE A 114 0.65 -2.68 11.03
CA PHE A 114 -0.71 -2.82 10.48
C PHE A 114 -0.78 -2.32 9.03
N ALA A 115 0.00 -1.29 8.69
CA ALA A 115 0.03 -0.74 7.34
C ALA A 115 0.76 -1.69 6.37
N ILE A 116 1.83 -2.37 6.83
CA ILE A 116 2.48 -3.45 6.10
C ILE A 116 1.50 -4.58 5.84
N ALA A 117 0.83 -5.05 6.89
CA ALA A 117 -0.12 -6.15 6.82
C ALA A 117 -1.26 -5.91 5.82
N ARG A 118 -1.87 -4.71 5.86
CA ARG A 118 -2.86 -4.31 4.84
C ARG A 118 -2.25 -4.23 3.45
N GLY A 119 -1.06 -3.66 3.33
CA GLY A 119 -0.35 -3.55 2.07
C GLY A 119 -0.10 -4.90 1.41
N LEU A 120 0.48 -5.85 2.15
CA LEU A 120 0.74 -7.21 1.65
C LEU A 120 -0.57 -7.92 1.26
N HIS A 121 -1.65 -7.75 2.02
CA HIS A 121 -2.96 -8.28 1.65
C HIS A 121 -3.47 -7.71 0.31
N GLN A 122 -3.24 -6.42 0.05
CA GLN A 122 -3.62 -5.74 -1.18
C GLN A 122 -2.65 -5.97 -2.36
N GLY A 123 -1.51 -6.61 -2.12
CA GLY A 123 -0.44 -6.80 -3.12
C GLY A 123 0.60 -5.68 -3.18
N TYR A 124 0.58 -4.70 -2.28
CA TYR A 124 1.67 -3.72 -2.13
C TYR A 124 2.91 -4.38 -1.49
N PRO A 125 4.11 -4.22 -2.07
CA PRO A 125 5.34 -4.83 -1.56
C PRO A 125 5.94 -4.02 -0.39
N LYS A 126 5.15 -3.76 0.65
CA LYS A 126 5.53 -2.89 1.78
C LYS A 126 6.63 -3.48 2.64
N LYS A 127 7.57 -2.63 3.05
CA LYS A 127 8.61 -2.89 4.06
C LYS A 127 8.55 -1.87 5.18
N LEU A 128 9.24 -2.14 6.30
CA LEU A 128 9.47 -1.14 7.34
C LEU A 128 10.46 -0.07 6.85
N GLY A 129 10.16 1.19 7.17
CA GLY A 129 11.02 2.36 6.96
C GLY A 129 10.77 3.43 8.02
N SER A 130 11.47 4.56 7.92
CA SER A 130 11.36 5.72 8.81
C SER A 130 11.38 7.02 8.03
#